data_AF-A0A8J5K6A9-F1
#
_entry.id   AF-A0A8J5K6A9-F1
#
_cell.length_a   1.000
_cell.length_b   1.000
_cell.length_c   1.000
_cell.angle_alpha   90.00
_cell.angle_beta   90.00
_cell.angle_gamma   90.00
#
_symmetry.space_group_name_H-M   'P 1'
#
loop_
_entity.id
_entity.type
_entity.pdbx_description
1 polymer ?
#
loop_
_entity_poly.entity_id
_entity_poly.type
_entity_poly.pdbx_seq_one_letter_code
_entity_poly.pdbx_strand_id
1 'polypeptide(L)'
;MGVDKDAPIVYQLSDEEIVEMVKKREEEDDEASDEEEEDIKERISIDRCIQLCTELITGLEQKSFITEQEITAVSLIQSKLNKEKPKYMKQVTLQEWFKKMANKNSEEHSSIANPLASTSSALAVPDVTTATTSDTTANIPDVSQM
;
A
#
# COMPACT_ATOMS: atom_id res chain seq x y z
N MET A 1 -19.95 61.25 45.70
CA MET A 1 -19.93 60.45 44.47
C MET A 1 -18.47 60.20 44.11
N GLY A 2 -17.96 59.00 44.41
CA GLY A 2 -16.65 58.57 43.91
C GLY A 2 -16.84 57.97 42.53
N VAL A 3 -16.18 58.52 41.52
CA VAL A 3 -16.20 57.95 40.16
C VAL A 3 -15.19 56.80 40.12
N ASP A 4 -15.69 55.63 39.77
CA ASP A 4 -14.91 54.41 39.56
C ASP A 4 -13.98 54.59 38.36
N LYS A 5 -12.71 54.21 38.49
CA LYS A 5 -11.65 54.44 37.50
C LYS A 5 -11.17 53.15 36.82
N ASP A 6 -11.97 52.09 36.88
CA ASP A 6 -11.70 50.85 36.17
C ASP A 6 -12.07 50.97 34.69
N ALA A 7 -11.18 51.61 33.92
CA ALA A 7 -11.17 51.51 32.47
C ALA A 7 -10.37 50.26 32.07
N PRO A 8 -10.91 49.36 31.22
CA PRO A 8 -10.18 48.18 30.78
C PRO A 8 -8.99 48.59 29.91
N ILE A 9 -7.79 48.14 30.31
CA ILE A 9 -6.57 48.26 29.50
C ILE A 9 -6.69 47.22 28.37
N VAL A 10 -6.93 47.68 27.15
CA VAL A 10 -6.88 46.84 25.95
C VAL A 10 -5.43 46.76 25.49
N TYR A 11 -4.83 45.57 25.60
CA TYR A 11 -3.53 45.29 24.99
C TYR A 11 -3.74 45.12 23.48
N GLN A 12 -3.29 46.10 22.70
CA GLN A 12 -3.32 46.04 21.24
C GLN A 12 -1.98 45.49 20.76
N LEU A 13 -2.02 44.32 20.11
CA LEU A 13 -0.85 43.78 19.43
C LEU A 13 -0.51 44.69 18.24
N SER A 14 0.78 44.95 18.04
CA SER A 14 1.25 45.62 16.84
C SER A 14 1.26 44.67 15.64
N ASP A 15 1.13 45.21 14.43
CA ASP A 15 1.14 44.42 13.20
C ASP A 15 2.45 43.62 13.05
N GLU A 16 3.58 44.16 13.55
CA GLU A 16 4.87 43.48 13.59
C GLU A 16 4.85 42.22 14.48
N GLU A 17 4.21 42.31 15.65
CA GLU A 17 4.07 41.19 16.60
C GLU A 17 3.19 40.08 16.01
N ILE A 18 2.16 40.46 15.23
CA ILE A 18 1.30 39.51 14.50
C ILE A 18 2.09 38.80 13.40
N VAL A 19 2.90 39.53 12.62
CA VAL A 19 3.72 38.95 11.55
C VAL A 19 4.77 37.99 12.11
N GLU A 20 5.40 38.32 13.24
CA GLU A 20 6.38 37.44 13.90
C GLU A 20 5.73 36.14 14.40
N MET A 21 4.54 36.22 15.02
CA MET A 21 3.80 35.04 15.46
C MET A 21 3.34 34.14 14.32
N VAL A 22 3.03 34.72 13.14
CA VAL A 22 2.68 33.94 11.93
C VAL A 22 3.91 33.23 11.38
N LYS A 23 5.04 33.94 11.27
CA LYS A 23 6.28 33.38 10.71
C LYS A 23 6.83 32.23 11.56
N LYS A 24 6.80 32.35 12.89
CA LYS A 24 7.25 31.28 13.79
C LYS A 24 6.46 29.98 13.61
N ARG A 25 5.20 30.06 13.19
CA ARG A 25 4.33 28.89 12.98
C ARG A 25 4.73 28.06 11.76
N GLU A 26 5.42 28.66 10.80
CA GLU A 26 5.82 28.00 9.55
C GLU A 26 7.17 27.29 9.68
N GLU A 27 7.98 27.63 10.69
CA GLU A 27 9.31 27.03 10.92
C GLU A 27 9.26 25.75 11.78
N GLU A 28 8.12 25.43 12.39
CA GLU A 28 7.95 24.27 13.31
C GLU A 28 7.29 23.04 12.65
N ASP A 29 6.89 23.07 11.37
CA ASP A 29 6.12 22.00 10.70
C ASP A 29 6.95 21.12 9.73
N ASP A 30 8.26 21.35 9.64
CA ASP A 30 9.18 20.63 8.73
C ASP A 30 9.92 19.45 9.39
N GLU A 31 9.36 18.84 10.42
CA GLU A 31 9.78 17.51 10.85
C GLU A 31 8.86 16.46 10.23
N ALA A 32 9.05 16.22 8.93
CA ALA A 32 8.72 14.94 8.32
C ALA A 32 9.65 13.89 8.95
N SER A 33 9.26 13.41 10.13
CA SER A 33 9.92 12.29 10.81
C SER A 33 9.75 11.06 9.92
N ASP A 34 10.76 10.82 9.08
CA ASP A 34 10.98 9.55 8.37
C ASP A 34 11.47 8.54 9.42
N GLU A 35 10.60 8.23 10.38
CA GLU A 35 10.80 7.09 11.25
C GLU A 35 10.55 5.86 10.39
N GLU A 36 11.65 5.25 9.94
CA GLU A 36 11.69 3.87 9.50
C GLU A 36 10.83 3.05 10.48
N GLU A 37 9.65 2.60 10.03
CA GLU A 37 8.70 1.79 10.80
C GLU A 37 9.34 0.43 11.15
N GLU A 38 10.27 0.42 12.11
CA GLU A 38 10.80 -0.78 12.74
C GLU A 38 9.70 -1.47 13.56
N ASP A 39 9.61 -2.79 13.36
CA ASP A 39 8.73 -3.74 14.05
C ASP A 39 7.23 -3.46 14.04
N ILE A 40 6.64 -3.65 12.87
CA ILE A 40 5.21 -3.96 12.76
C ILE A 40 4.96 -5.34 13.41
N LYS A 41 4.73 -5.32 14.73
CA LYS A 41 3.97 -6.36 15.44
C LYS A 41 2.70 -6.63 14.64
N GLU A 42 2.51 -7.88 14.23
CA GLU A 42 1.39 -8.43 13.45
C GLU A 42 0.18 -7.48 13.26
N ARG A 43 0.04 -6.92 12.05
CA ARG A 43 -1.12 -6.06 11.69
C ARG A 43 -2.38 -6.90 11.55
N ILE A 44 -3.43 -6.54 12.29
CA ILE A 44 -4.77 -7.12 12.12
C ILE A 44 -5.36 -6.60 10.80
N SER A 45 -5.97 -7.48 10.00
CA SER A 45 -6.65 -7.08 8.77
C SER A 45 -7.87 -6.20 9.05
N ILE A 46 -8.17 -5.28 8.15
CA ILE A 46 -9.37 -4.41 8.27
C ILE A 46 -10.66 -5.21 8.40
N ASP A 47 -10.76 -6.34 7.70
CA ASP A 47 -11.89 -7.27 7.80
C ASP A 47 -12.01 -7.86 9.21
N ARG A 48 -10.90 -8.26 9.81
CA ARG A 48 -10.89 -8.79 11.17
C ARG A 48 -11.28 -7.72 12.19
N CYS A 49 -10.85 -6.47 12.01
CA CYS A 49 -11.28 -5.35 12.85
C CYS A 49 -12.79 -5.11 12.76
N ILE A 50 -13.36 -5.11 11.55
CA ILE A 50 -14.82 -4.96 11.35
C ILE A 50 -15.59 -6.09 12.05
N GLN A 51 -15.09 -7.33 11.92
CA GLN A 51 -15.68 -8.49 12.58
C GLN A 51 -15.62 -8.37 14.11
N LEU A 52 -14.47 -7.97 14.67
CA LEU A 52 -14.33 -7.76 16.11
C LEU A 52 -15.28 -6.67 16.62
N CYS A 53 -15.51 -5.60 15.86
CA CYS A 53 -16.52 -4.60 16.21
C CYS A 53 -17.93 -5.22 16.24
N THR A 54 -18.29 -6.05 15.26
CA THR A 54 -19.60 -6.75 15.27
C THR A 54 -19.75 -7.62 16.51
N GLU A 55 -18.75 -8.47 16.79
CA GLU A 55 -18.74 -9.37 17.95
C GLU A 55 -18.84 -8.58 19.26
N LEU A 56 -18.12 -7.46 19.36
CA LEU A 56 -18.16 -6.58 20.52
C LEU A 56 -19.53 -5.92 20.69
N ILE A 57 -20.12 -5.36 19.63
CA ILE A 57 -21.45 -4.73 19.68
C ILE A 57 -22.48 -5.74 20.18
N THR A 58 -22.52 -6.94 19.59
CA THR A 58 -23.43 -8.01 20.02
C THR A 58 -23.20 -8.41 21.48
N GLY A 59 -21.94 -8.44 21.94
CA GLY A 59 -21.60 -8.72 23.33
C GLY A 59 -22.04 -7.60 24.29
N LEU A 60 -21.90 -6.34 23.89
CA LEU A 60 -22.27 -5.16 24.68
C LEU A 60 -23.79 -5.03 24.81
N GLU A 61 -24.55 -5.29 23.75
CA GLU A 61 -26.02 -5.29 23.75
C GLU A 61 -26.63 -6.25 24.79
N GLN A 62 -25.90 -7.30 25.17
CA GLN A 62 -26.35 -8.28 26.16
C GLN A 62 -26.09 -7.85 27.62
N LYS A 63 -25.40 -6.72 27.86
CA LYS A 63 -24.99 -6.29 29.19
C LYS A 63 -25.85 -5.13 29.69
N SER A 64 -26.53 -5.34 30.80
CA SER A 64 -27.45 -4.35 31.39
C SER A 64 -26.78 -3.11 31.98
N PHE A 65 -25.46 -3.13 32.19
CA PHE A 65 -24.70 -2.00 32.73
C PHE A 65 -24.05 -1.14 31.63
N ILE A 66 -24.13 -1.57 30.37
CA ILE A 66 -23.60 -0.82 29.24
C ILE A 66 -24.66 0.16 28.76
N THR A 67 -24.24 1.39 28.50
CA THR A 67 -25.09 2.46 27.98
C THR A 67 -25.23 2.39 26.46
N GLU A 68 -26.32 2.94 25.93
CA GLU A 68 -26.51 3.07 24.47
C GLU A 68 -25.41 3.92 23.82
N GLN A 69 -24.86 4.90 24.56
CA GLN A 69 -23.76 5.74 24.08
C GLN A 69 -22.48 4.91 23.84
N GLU A 70 -22.17 3.96 24.73
CA GLU A 70 -21.01 3.07 24.57
C GLU A 70 -21.18 2.15 23.35
N ILE A 71 -22.36 1.57 23.16
CA ILE A 71 -22.67 0.76 21.97
C ILE A 71 -22.55 1.59 20.70
N THR A 72 -23.09 2.82 20.72
CA THR A 72 -23.06 3.75 19.59
C THR A 72 -21.63 4.15 19.23
N ALA A 73 -20.76 4.34 20.23
CA ALA A 73 -19.35 4.67 19.99
C ALA A 73 -18.64 3.57 19.20
N VAL A 74 -18.87 2.29 19.54
CA VAL A 74 -18.29 1.15 18.80
C VAL A 74 -18.88 1.05 17.39
N SER A 75 -20.19 1.24 17.24
CA SER A 75 -20.87 1.26 15.94
C SER A 75 -20.31 2.36 15.02
N LEU A 76 -19.96 3.53 15.57
CA LEU A 76 -19.35 4.61 14.79
C LEU A 76 -17.94 4.23 14.31
N ILE A 77 -17.15 3.56 15.14
CA ILE A 77 -15.83 3.03 14.74
C ILE A 77 -16.01 2.03 13.60
N GLN A 78 -16.93 1.08 13.75
CA GLN A 78 -17.23 0.10 12.69
C GLN A 78 -17.65 0.79 11.38
N SER A 79 -18.49 1.83 11.45
CA SER A 79 -18.89 2.62 10.28
C SER A 79 -17.69 3.30 9.61
N LYS A 80 -16.78 3.88 10.39
CA LYS A 80 -15.54 4.48 9.85
C LYS A 80 -14.64 3.44 9.19
N LEU A 81 -14.46 2.27 9.81
CA LEU A 81 -13.68 1.17 9.21
C LEU A 81 -14.26 0.74 7.85
N ASN A 82 -15.58 0.61 7.75
CA ASN A 82 -16.23 0.29 6.48
C ASN A 82 -16.01 1.36 5.40
N LYS A 83 -15.97 2.64 5.78
CA LYS A 83 -15.69 3.75 4.84
C LYS A 83 -14.24 3.75 4.36
N GLU A 84 -13.30 3.42 5.23
CA GLU A 84 -11.86 3.40 4.90
C GLU A 84 -11.43 2.12 4.16
N LYS A 85 -12.17 1.01 4.30
CA LYS A 85 -11.84 -0.28 3.67
C LYS A 85 -11.50 -0.19 2.18
N PRO A 86 -12.28 0.51 1.32
CA PRO A 86 -11.95 0.61 -0.10
C PRO A 86 -10.62 1.34 -0.35
N LYS A 87 -10.29 2.36 0.44
CA LYS A 87 -9.04 3.10 0.34
C LYS A 87 -7.86 2.21 0.74
N TYR A 88 -8.00 1.49 1.85
CA TYR A 88 -7.00 0.53 2.31
C TYR A 88 -6.73 -0.57 1.26
N MET A 89 -7.77 -1.15 0.67
CA MET A 89 -7.62 -2.21 -0.34
C MET A 89 -6.86 -1.72 -1.59
N LYS A 90 -7.05 -0.47 -2.00
CA LYS A 90 -6.27 0.13 -3.10
C LYS A 90 -4.79 0.25 -2.74
N GLN A 91 -4.49 0.69 -1.52
CA GLN A 91 -3.11 0.80 -1.04
C GLN A 91 -2.42 -0.56 -1.00
N VAL A 92 -3.09 -1.59 -0.44
CA VAL A 92 -2.56 -2.96 -0.40
C VAL A 92 -2.29 -3.48 -1.81
N THR A 93 -3.25 -3.33 -2.74
CA THR A 93 -3.09 -3.76 -4.13
C THR A 93 -1.90 -3.07 -4.81
N LEU A 94 -1.72 -1.78 -4.55
CA LEU A 94 -0.62 -1.00 -5.12
C LEU A 94 0.74 -1.42 -4.54
N GLN A 95 0.81 -1.65 -3.23
CA GLN A 95 2.01 -2.16 -2.57
C GLN A 95 2.41 -3.55 -3.09
N GLU A 96 1.43 -4.44 -3.27
CA GLU A 96 1.66 -5.76 -3.87
C GLU A 96 2.21 -5.65 -5.30
N TRP A 97 1.68 -4.72 -6.09
CA TRP A 97 2.16 -4.47 -7.46
C TRP A 97 3.60 -3.95 -7.48
N PHE A 98 3.94 -2.95 -6.64
CA PHE A 98 5.31 -2.45 -6.51
C PHE A 98 6.28 -3.55 -6.08
N LYS A 99 5.89 -4.36 -5.08
CA LYS A 99 6.69 -5.51 -4.62
C LYS A 99 6.95 -6.51 -5.74
N LYS A 100 5.94 -6.80 -6.56
CA LYS A 100 6.07 -7.70 -7.71
C LYS A 100 7.01 -7.16 -8.78
N MET A 101 7.01 -5.85 -9.02
CA MET A 101 7.88 -5.21 -10.01
C MET A 101 9.33 -5.16 -9.53
N ALA A 102 9.57 -4.86 -8.24
CA ALA A 102 10.90 -4.91 -7.64
C ALA A 102 11.54 -6.31 -7.77
N ASN A 103 10.76 -7.37 -7.54
CA ASN A 103 11.25 -8.74 -7.64
C ASN A 103 11.60 -9.16 -9.09
N LYS A 104 10.85 -8.69 -10.10
CA LYS A 104 11.11 -9.00 -11.52
C LYS A 104 12.44 -8.43 -12.02
N ASN A 105 12.80 -7.22 -11.57
CA ASN A 105 14.05 -6.58 -11.97
C ASN A 105 15.31 -7.26 -11.35
N SER A 106 15.12 -8.17 -10.39
CA SER A 106 16.21 -8.96 -9.78
C SER A 106 16.53 -10.23 -10.56
N GLU A 107 15.65 -10.71 -11.45
CA GLU A 107 15.83 -12.00 -12.15
C GLU A 107 16.51 -11.84 -13.53
N GLU A 108 16.51 -10.66 -14.14
CA GLU A 108 17.06 -10.43 -15.49
C GLU A 108 18.58 -10.17 -15.54
N HIS A 109 19.26 -10.03 -14.40
CA HIS A 109 20.72 -9.80 -14.35
C HIS A 109 21.57 -11.05 -14.12
N SER A 110 20.97 -12.24 -14.03
CA SER A 110 21.68 -13.50 -13.77
C SER A 110 21.62 -14.47 -14.96
N SER A 111 22.23 -14.11 -16.09
CA SER A 111 22.95 -15.06 -16.99
C SER A 111 23.44 -14.36 -18.25
N ILE A 112 24.61 -13.72 -18.16
CA ILE A 112 25.53 -13.69 -19.31
C ILE A 112 26.52 -14.82 -19.05
N ALA A 113 26.12 -16.03 -19.44
CA ALA A 113 27.08 -17.12 -19.61
C ALA A 113 27.95 -16.74 -20.81
N ASN A 114 29.20 -16.36 -20.55
CA ASN A 114 30.24 -16.26 -21.58
C ASN A 114 30.46 -17.64 -22.20
N PRO A 115 30.23 -17.88 -23.50
CA PRO A 115 30.79 -19.03 -24.16
C PRO A 115 32.12 -18.59 -24.80
N LEU A 116 33.18 -18.54 -23.99
CA LEU A 116 34.53 -18.75 -24.52
C LEU A 116 34.71 -20.26 -24.68
N ALA A 117 34.58 -20.75 -25.91
CA ALA A 117 35.13 -22.03 -26.30
C ALA A 117 35.57 -21.93 -27.77
N SER A 118 36.77 -21.37 -27.97
CA SER A 118 37.54 -21.60 -29.17
C SER A 118 37.90 -23.09 -29.23
N THR A 119 37.43 -23.81 -30.24
CA THR A 119 38.18 -24.94 -30.79
C THR A 119 38.12 -24.88 -32.31
N SER A 120 39.24 -24.42 -32.86
CA SER A 120 39.67 -24.67 -34.23
C SER A 120 39.73 -26.17 -34.51
N SER A 121 39.15 -26.63 -35.61
CA SER A 121 39.69 -27.77 -36.37
C SER A 121 39.08 -27.89 -37.78
N ALA A 122 39.91 -27.50 -38.74
CA ALA A 122 40.18 -28.07 -40.06
C ALA A 122 39.08 -28.83 -40.86
N LEU A 123 38.74 -28.23 -42.01
CA LEU A 123 38.64 -28.83 -43.36
C LEU A 123 38.43 -30.36 -43.47
N ALA A 124 37.27 -30.77 -43.99
CA ALA A 124 37.13 -31.65 -45.16
C ALA A 124 35.66 -31.78 -45.59
N VAL A 125 35.39 -31.41 -46.84
CA VAL A 125 34.20 -31.78 -47.64
C VAL A 125 34.72 -32.58 -48.85
N PRO A 126 33.91 -33.23 -49.69
CA PRO A 126 32.52 -33.73 -49.55
C PRO A 126 32.35 -35.18 -50.12
N ASP A 127 31.17 -35.79 -49.95
CA ASP A 127 30.57 -36.72 -50.96
C ASP A 127 29.06 -36.90 -50.65
N VAL A 128 28.12 -36.37 -51.48
CA VAL A 128 27.29 -37.09 -52.48
C VAL A 128 26.73 -38.41 -51.90
N THR A 129 25.41 -38.62 -51.72
CA THR A 129 24.41 -38.90 -52.76
C THR A 129 22.99 -39.05 -52.15
N THR A 130 21.97 -38.61 -52.90
CA THR A 130 20.57 -39.11 -53.03
C THR A 130 19.57 -39.14 -51.85
N ALA A 131 18.60 -38.21 -51.94
CA ALA A 131 17.13 -38.38 -51.97
C ALA A 131 16.45 -39.58 -51.28
N THR A 132 15.40 -39.32 -50.49
CA THR A 132 14.00 -39.79 -50.70
C THR A 132 13.06 -39.18 -49.62
N THR A 133 11.80 -39.09 -50.00
CA THR A 133 10.65 -38.30 -49.53
C THR A 133 9.89 -38.83 -48.30
N SER A 134 8.93 -38.01 -47.85
CA SER A 134 7.69 -38.36 -47.12
C SER A 134 7.83 -38.45 -45.58
N ASP A 135 6.92 -38.00 -44.72
CA ASP A 135 5.57 -37.44 -44.82
C ASP A 135 5.28 -36.78 -43.45
N THR A 136 4.76 -35.55 -43.39
CA THR A 136 4.31 -34.94 -42.11
C THR A 136 2.80 -34.82 -42.15
N THR A 137 2.11 -35.78 -41.53
CA THR A 137 0.67 -35.71 -41.30
C THR A 137 0.36 -34.61 -40.29
N ALA A 138 -0.36 -33.58 -40.76
CA ALA A 138 -0.96 -32.53 -39.94
C ALA A 138 -2.15 -33.10 -39.15
N ASN A 139 -2.08 -32.99 -37.82
CA ASN A 139 -3.21 -33.31 -36.94
C ASN A 139 -4.03 -32.03 -36.73
N ILE A 140 -5.27 -32.02 -37.23
CA ILE A 140 -6.26 -30.95 -37.04
C ILE A 140 -6.99 -31.24 -35.72
N PRO A 141 -7.12 -30.31 -34.77
CA PRO A 141 -8.05 -30.47 -33.66
C PRO A 141 -9.49 -30.21 -34.13
N ASP A 142 -10.34 -31.21 -33.89
CA ASP A 142 -11.78 -31.20 -34.13
C ASP A 142 -12.46 -30.09 -33.32
N VAL A 143 -13.24 -29.26 -34.03
CA VAL A 143 -14.05 -28.19 -33.48
C VAL A 143 -15.47 -28.70 -33.37
N SER A 144 -15.91 -28.90 -32.13
CA SER A 144 -17.25 -28.62 -31.61
C SER A 144 -18.40 -28.58 -32.63
N GLN A 145 -19.37 -29.50 -32.52
CA GLN A 145 -20.77 -29.11 -32.51
C GLN A 145 -21.77 -30.21 -32.07
N MET A 146 -22.73 -29.72 -31.27
CA MET A 146 -24.06 -30.25 -30.87
C MET A 146 -24.16 -31.20 -29.68
#